data_AF-A0A0P1BRX4-F1
#
_entry.id   AF-A0A0P1BRX4-F1
#
_cell.length_a   1.000
_cell.length_b   1.000
_cell.length_c   1.000
_cell.angle_alpha   90.00
_cell.angle_beta   90.00
_cell.angle_gamma   90.00
#
_symmetry.space_group_name_H-M   'P 1'
#
loop_
_entity.id
_entity.type
_entity.pdbx_description
1 polymer ?
#
loop_
_entity_poly.entity_id
_entity_poly.type
_entity_poly.pdbx_seq_one_letter_code
_entity_poly.pdbx_strand_id
1 'polypeptide(L)'
;MCGIGLVAPPLWLDELLSVIPSMPLPEHEHSKGRCPHLTSKIADLHCHPALEAALHLANGDLYSAHFLVRKSQGGAKELDWGHAILHRLEGDYGNAKCWYTDLSHLQNSHIYTQFWEGQSVTPGQFVDLSAFWHAQSQNRSQGSAAQLIYESSSKHSKIKDAFSLPQLKDFESGSRSAPLRKKDVEELSRSEVRAMVEGLAAHHGWAALGYEESWKAIEEQKGGQKGSIEHNAESMILGQSRRDF
;
A
#
# COMPACT_ATOMS: atom_id res chain seq x y z
N MET A 1 7.49 29.02 -15.27
CA MET A 1 6.22 28.51 -14.71
C MET A 1 5.32 28.17 -15.89
N CYS A 2 5.38 26.91 -16.36
CA CYS A 2 4.49 26.44 -17.42
C CYS A 2 3.17 26.06 -16.74
N GLY A 3 2.05 26.60 -17.23
CA GLY A 3 0.74 26.31 -16.66
C GLY A 3 0.45 24.81 -16.76
N ILE A 4 0.24 24.17 -15.62
CA ILE A 4 -0.28 22.80 -15.55
C ILE A 4 -1.67 22.88 -16.18
N GLY A 5 -1.82 22.38 -17.40
CA GLY A 5 -3.12 22.26 -18.03
C GLY A 5 -3.98 21.39 -17.12
N LEU A 6 -5.02 21.97 -16.52
CA LEU A 6 -6.03 21.25 -15.75
C LEU A 6 -6.82 20.38 -16.72
N VAL A 7 -6.26 19.22 -17.07
CA VAL A 7 -6.99 18.16 -17.76
C VAL A 7 -7.98 17.58 -16.75
N ALA A 8 -9.22 17.40 -17.18
CA ALA A 8 -10.26 16.79 -16.34
C ALA A 8 -9.87 15.35 -15.95
N PRO A 9 -10.36 14.84 -14.81
CA PRO A 9 -10.18 13.44 -14.47
C PRO A 9 -10.74 12.52 -15.57
N PRO A 10 -10.16 11.32 -15.77
CA PRO A 10 -10.68 10.35 -16.73
C PRO A 10 -12.12 9.97 -16.41
N LEU A 11 -12.96 9.84 -17.46
CA LEU A 11 -14.39 9.50 -17.29
C LEU A 11 -14.64 8.13 -16.62
N TRP A 12 -13.64 7.25 -16.63
CA TRP A 12 -13.69 5.92 -16.00
C TRP A 12 -13.22 5.94 -14.53
N LEU A 13 -12.81 7.09 -13.98
CA LEU A 13 -12.25 7.16 -12.63
C LEU A 13 -13.25 6.67 -11.56
N ASP A 14 -14.52 7.03 -11.67
CA ASP A 14 -15.55 6.60 -10.71
C ASP A 14 -15.76 5.08 -10.72
N GLU A 15 -15.69 4.47 -11.91
CA GLU A 15 -15.72 3.00 -12.04
C GLU A 15 -14.55 2.37 -11.29
N LEU A 16 -13.33 2.86 -11.51
CA LEU A 16 -12.13 2.37 -10.85
C LEU A 16 -12.21 2.52 -9.33
N LEU A 17 -12.62 3.69 -8.84
CA LEU A 17 -12.68 3.96 -7.41
C LEU A 17 -13.81 3.18 -6.70
N SER A 18 -14.77 2.63 -7.45
CA SER A 18 -15.82 1.75 -6.91
C SER A 18 -15.34 0.30 -6.67
N VAL A 19 -14.25 -0.11 -7.31
CA VAL A 19 -13.74 -1.50 -7.25
C VAL A 19 -12.49 -1.66 -6.39
N ILE A 20 -12.07 -0.64 -5.64
CA ILE A 20 -10.84 -0.68 -4.82
C ILE A 20 -10.80 -1.93 -3.92
N PRO A 21 -9.71 -2.71 -3.94
CA PRO A 21 -9.56 -3.86 -3.05
C PRO A 21 -9.42 -3.42 -1.60
N SER A 22 -10.17 -4.07 -0.71
CA SER A 22 -10.17 -3.77 0.72
C SER A 22 -9.32 -4.73 1.56
N MET A 23 -9.09 -5.94 1.05
CA MET A 23 -8.36 -7.04 1.69
C MET A 23 -7.35 -7.61 0.70
N PRO A 24 -6.41 -8.46 1.17
CA PRO A 24 -5.44 -9.07 0.29
C PRO A 24 -6.09 -9.81 -0.87
N LEU A 25 -5.50 -9.67 -2.03
CA LEU A 25 -5.90 -10.38 -3.24
C LEU A 25 -5.22 -11.75 -3.28
N PRO A 26 -5.91 -12.81 -3.74
CA PRO A 26 -5.27 -14.07 -4.04
C PRO A 26 -4.10 -13.89 -5.00
N GLU A 27 -3.00 -14.62 -4.79
CA GLU A 27 -1.75 -14.48 -5.57
C GLU A 27 -1.97 -14.57 -7.09
N HIS A 28 -2.86 -15.46 -7.54
CA HIS A 28 -3.17 -15.64 -8.96
C HIS A 28 -3.93 -14.46 -9.59
N GLU A 29 -4.44 -13.52 -8.79
CA GLU A 29 -5.12 -12.30 -9.23
C GLU A 29 -4.19 -11.09 -9.29
N HIS A 30 -2.95 -11.18 -8.78
CA HIS A 30 -2.03 -10.04 -8.70
C HIS A 30 -1.70 -9.41 -10.06
N SER A 31 -1.81 -10.17 -11.15
CA SER A 31 -1.59 -9.70 -12.53
C SER A 31 -2.89 -9.33 -13.27
N LYS A 32 -4.05 -9.40 -12.61
CA LYS A 32 -5.35 -9.16 -13.20
C LYS A 32 -6.09 -8.11 -12.37
N GLY A 33 -6.01 -6.86 -12.80
CA GLY A 33 -6.85 -5.80 -12.23
C GLY A 33 -8.33 -6.18 -12.30
N ARG A 34 -9.11 -5.70 -11.33
CA ARG A 34 -10.56 -5.92 -11.21
C ARG A 34 -11.33 -5.36 -12.41
N CYS A 35 -10.80 -4.32 -13.03
CA CYS A 35 -11.20 -3.85 -14.36
C CYS A 35 -10.02 -4.05 -15.34
N PRO A 36 -9.86 -5.24 -15.97
CA PRO A 36 -8.72 -5.52 -16.85
C PRO A 36 -8.61 -4.56 -18.03
N HIS A 37 -9.75 -4.07 -18.53
CA HIS A 37 -9.81 -3.12 -19.65
C HIS A 37 -9.34 -1.70 -19.28
N LEU A 38 -9.14 -1.41 -17.98
CA LEU A 38 -8.57 -0.16 -17.50
C LEU A 38 -7.06 -0.22 -17.35
N THR A 39 -6.43 -1.40 -17.25
CA THR A 39 -4.98 -1.52 -17.05
C THR A 39 -4.18 -0.79 -18.12
N SER A 40 -4.48 -1.01 -19.42
CA SER A 40 -3.78 -0.28 -20.49
C SER A 40 -4.14 1.21 -20.52
N LYS A 41 -5.40 1.56 -20.23
CA LYS A 41 -5.84 2.96 -20.18
C LYS A 41 -5.15 3.76 -19.09
N ILE A 42 -4.87 3.14 -17.94
CA ILE A 42 -4.11 3.75 -16.84
C ILE A 42 -2.67 4.04 -17.33
N ALA A 43 -2.00 3.06 -17.93
CA ALA A 43 -0.65 3.24 -18.47
C ALA A 43 -0.57 4.30 -19.59
N ASP A 44 -1.59 4.36 -20.45
CA ASP A 44 -1.70 5.34 -21.55
C ASP A 44 -1.94 6.79 -21.07
N LEU A 45 -2.26 7.01 -19.78
CA LEU A 45 -2.39 8.37 -19.24
C LEU A 45 -1.04 9.11 -19.22
N HIS A 46 0.06 8.38 -19.08
CA HIS A 46 1.40 8.93 -18.87
C HIS A 46 1.43 9.99 -17.75
N CYS A 47 0.60 9.85 -16.72
CA CYS A 47 0.52 10.81 -15.63
C CYS A 47 1.74 10.69 -14.69
N HIS A 48 1.73 11.43 -13.57
CA HIS A 48 2.78 11.33 -12.57
C HIS A 48 2.98 9.86 -12.11
N PRO A 49 4.21 9.31 -12.04
CA PRO A 49 4.43 7.89 -11.74
C PRO A 49 3.77 7.38 -10.44
N ALA A 50 3.77 8.22 -9.39
CA ALA A 50 3.05 7.92 -8.16
C ALA A 50 1.52 7.83 -8.34
N LEU A 51 0.94 8.69 -9.18
CA LEU A 51 -0.49 8.65 -9.49
C LEU A 51 -0.82 7.41 -10.32
N GLU A 52 0.02 7.07 -11.30
CA GLU A 52 -0.13 5.83 -12.09
C GLU A 52 -0.09 4.59 -11.18
N ALA A 53 0.87 4.52 -10.25
CA ALA A 53 0.95 3.45 -9.27
C ALA A 53 -0.30 3.36 -8.39
N ALA A 54 -0.80 4.51 -7.91
CA ALA A 54 -2.03 4.57 -7.10
C ALA A 54 -3.27 4.09 -7.87
N LEU A 55 -3.37 4.40 -9.17
CA LEU A 55 -4.45 3.93 -10.04
C LEU A 55 -4.39 2.40 -10.24
N HIS A 56 -3.18 1.83 -10.44
CA HIS A 56 -3.03 0.37 -10.51
C HIS A 56 -3.37 -0.31 -9.17
N LEU A 57 -2.99 0.28 -8.03
CA LEU A 57 -3.41 -0.20 -6.70
C LEU A 57 -4.94 -0.16 -6.53
N ALA A 58 -5.59 0.92 -6.98
CA ALA A 58 -7.05 1.04 -6.98
C ALA A 58 -7.70 -0.03 -7.88
N ASN A 59 -7.07 -0.39 -9.00
CA ASN A 59 -7.53 -1.48 -9.86
C ASN A 59 -7.27 -2.87 -9.27
N GLY A 60 -6.45 -3.00 -8.21
CA GLY A 60 -5.94 -4.28 -7.76
C GLY A 60 -4.95 -4.94 -8.73
N ASP A 61 -4.39 -4.18 -9.66
CA ASP A 61 -3.35 -4.62 -10.58
C ASP A 61 -1.98 -4.50 -9.92
N LEU A 62 -1.72 -5.43 -8.98
CA LEU A 62 -0.54 -5.38 -8.12
C LEU A 62 0.76 -5.57 -8.90
N TYR A 63 0.75 -6.32 -10.01
CA TYR A 63 1.93 -6.48 -10.86
C TYR A 63 2.39 -5.15 -11.47
N SER A 64 1.46 -4.41 -12.09
CA SER A 64 1.78 -3.09 -12.68
C SER A 64 2.19 -2.09 -11.60
N ALA A 65 1.49 -2.08 -10.46
CA ALA A 65 1.87 -1.25 -9.32
C ALA A 65 3.28 -1.59 -8.83
N HIS A 66 3.60 -2.88 -8.64
CA HIS A 66 4.91 -3.36 -8.19
C HIS A 66 6.02 -2.92 -9.14
N PHE A 67 5.77 -2.95 -10.46
CA PHE A 67 6.74 -2.50 -11.46
C PHE A 67 7.05 -1.01 -11.36
N LEU A 68 6.07 -0.18 -11.01
CA LEU A 68 6.25 1.27 -10.86
C LEU A 68 6.92 1.61 -9.54
N VAL A 69 6.42 1.09 -8.43
CA VAL A 69 6.94 1.45 -7.10
C VAL A 69 8.41 1.01 -6.95
N ARG A 70 8.79 -0.17 -7.46
CA ARG A 70 10.17 -0.67 -7.35
C ARG A 70 11.23 0.22 -8.00
N LYS A 71 10.86 1.06 -8.98
CA LYS A 71 11.81 1.94 -9.69
C LYS A 71 12.34 3.08 -8.81
N SER A 72 11.68 3.35 -7.68
CA SER A 72 11.95 4.50 -6.83
C SER A 72 12.06 4.16 -5.35
N GLN A 73 12.42 2.92 -5.03
CA GLN A 73 12.61 2.45 -3.66
C GLN A 73 13.52 3.35 -2.82
N GLY A 74 13.08 3.64 -1.60
CA GLY A 74 13.95 4.14 -0.55
C GLY A 74 14.21 5.64 -0.64
N GLY A 75 13.18 6.43 -0.91
CA GLY A 75 13.31 7.88 -0.91
C GLY A 75 12.16 8.60 -1.59
N ALA A 76 11.43 7.94 -2.49
CA ALA A 76 10.30 8.56 -3.17
C ALA A 76 9.01 8.35 -2.36
N LYS A 77 8.67 9.30 -1.48
CA LYS A 77 7.70 9.15 -0.39
C LYS A 77 6.37 8.55 -0.80
N GLU A 78 5.76 9.06 -1.87
CA GLU A 78 4.45 8.61 -2.35
C GLU A 78 4.55 7.19 -2.95
N LEU A 79 5.67 6.85 -3.59
CA LEU A 79 5.93 5.50 -4.09
C LEU A 79 6.29 4.52 -2.96
N ASP A 80 6.96 4.98 -1.90
CA ASP A 80 7.18 4.20 -0.68
C ASP A 80 5.85 3.95 0.07
N TRP A 81 4.91 4.91 0.06
CA TRP A 81 3.53 4.69 0.51
C TRP A 81 2.79 3.68 -0.36
N GLY A 82 2.95 3.80 -1.68
CA GLY A 82 2.48 2.79 -2.63
C GLY A 82 3.00 1.38 -2.33
N HIS A 83 4.28 1.21 -1.98
CA HIS A 83 4.84 -0.08 -1.56
C HIS A 83 4.17 -0.63 -0.29
N ALA A 84 3.92 0.23 0.70
CA ALA A 84 3.29 -0.17 1.95
C ALA A 84 1.86 -0.70 1.71
N ILE A 85 1.09 -0.01 0.87
CA ILE A 85 -0.26 -0.45 0.44
C ILE A 85 -0.15 -1.74 -0.37
N LEU A 86 0.77 -1.80 -1.34
CA LEU A 86 0.97 -2.95 -2.21
C LEU A 86 1.18 -4.24 -1.42
N HIS A 87 2.16 -4.27 -0.51
CA HIS A 87 2.43 -5.46 0.27
C HIS A 87 1.30 -5.82 1.23
N ARG A 88 0.52 -4.84 1.72
CA ARG A 88 -0.72 -5.13 2.46
C ARG A 88 -1.72 -5.88 1.56
N LEU A 89 -1.91 -5.44 0.32
CA LEU A 89 -2.82 -6.07 -0.64
C LEU A 89 -2.30 -7.42 -1.17
N GLU A 90 -1.00 -7.70 -1.08
CA GLU A 90 -0.44 -9.03 -1.33
C GLU A 90 -0.62 -9.98 -0.13
N GLY A 91 -0.85 -9.43 1.07
CA GLY A 91 -0.88 -10.17 2.33
C GLY A 91 0.50 -10.35 2.97
N ASP A 92 1.53 -9.66 2.45
CA ASP A 92 2.87 -9.57 3.04
C ASP A 92 2.92 -8.46 4.09
N TYR A 93 2.31 -8.75 5.24
CA TYR A 93 2.15 -7.78 6.32
C TYR A 93 3.46 -7.35 6.98
N GLY A 94 4.48 -8.22 6.96
CA GLY A 94 5.80 -7.90 7.50
C GLY A 94 6.44 -6.76 6.71
N ASN A 95 6.48 -6.91 5.38
CA ASN A 95 7.01 -5.86 4.51
C ASN A 95 6.16 -4.61 4.51
N ALA A 96 4.83 -4.74 4.49
CA ALA A 96 3.94 -3.59 4.60
C ALA A 96 4.26 -2.72 5.82
N LYS A 97 4.45 -3.33 7.00
CA LYS A 97 4.81 -2.61 8.24
C LYS A 97 6.19 -1.96 8.17
N CYS A 98 7.17 -2.60 7.55
CA CYS A 98 8.50 -2.00 7.33
C CYS A 98 8.38 -0.71 6.52
N TRP A 99 7.68 -0.74 5.39
CA TRP A 99 7.47 0.45 4.56
C TRP A 99 6.71 1.56 5.29
N TYR A 100 5.61 1.24 6.00
CA TYR A 100 4.91 2.24 6.82
C TYR A 100 5.80 2.86 7.91
N THR A 101 6.70 2.07 8.49
CA THR A 101 7.65 2.56 9.49
C THR A 101 8.64 3.55 8.86
N ASP A 102 9.19 3.23 7.69
CA ASP A 102 10.17 4.11 7.03
C ASP A 102 9.51 5.42 6.54
N LEU A 103 8.19 5.41 6.25
CA LEU A 103 7.41 6.63 5.95
C LEU A 103 7.23 7.56 7.14
N SER A 104 7.23 7.05 8.38
CA SER A 104 7.06 7.88 9.59
C SER A 104 8.18 8.93 9.78
N HIS A 105 9.33 8.70 9.14
CA HIS A 105 10.46 9.63 9.13
C HIS A 105 10.33 10.71 8.03
N LEU A 106 9.41 10.56 7.09
CA LEU A 106 9.20 11.45 5.95
C LEU A 106 8.14 12.50 6.29
N GLN A 107 8.47 13.42 7.20
CA GLN A 107 7.59 14.49 7.73
C GLN A 107 6.95 15.43 6.68
N ASN A 108 7.29 15.30 5.39
CA ASN A 108 6.84 16.23 4.34
C ASN A 108 5.94 15.61 3.26
N SER A 109 5.44 14.38 3.40
CA SER A 109 4.36 13.91 2.50
C SER A 109 3.02 14.40 3.02
N HIS A 110 2.51 15.49 2.45
CA HIS A 110 1.29 16.14 2.94
C HIS A 110 0.07 15.21 2.88
N ILE A 111 -0.05 14.41 1.82
CA ILE A 111 -1.22 13.54 1.58
C ILE A 111 -1.25 12.38 2.59
N TYR A 112 -0.13 11.67 2.77
CA TYR A 112 -0.01 10.56 3.72
C TYR A 112 -0.27 11.03 5.15
N THR A 113 0.39 12.11 5.56
CA THR A 113 0.25 12.65 6.92
C THR A 113 -1.19 13.09 7.19
N GLN A 114 -1.80 13.83 6.26
CA GLN A 114 -3.19 14.27 6.39
C GLN A 114 -4.18 13.11 6.51
N PHE A 115 -3.98 12.02 5.74
CA PHE A 115 -4.84 10.85 5.84
C PHE A 115 -4.73 10.18 7.20
N TRP A 116 -3.51 9.97 7.70
CA TRP A 116 -3.24 9.20 8.92
C TRP A 116 -3.45 9.98 10.22
N GLU A 117 -3.32 11.32 10.23
CA GLU A 117 -3.63 12.16 11.40
C GLU A 117 -5.08 12.04 11.88
N GLY A 118 -6.01 11.72 10.97
CA GLY A 118 -7.43 11.56 11.30
C GLY A 118 -7.83 10.18 11.81
N GLN A 119 -6.91 9.20 11.85
CA GLN A 119 -7.26 7.80 12.13
C GLN A 119 -7.11 7.44 13.61
N SER A 120 -7.97 6.52 14.08
CA SER A 120 -7.94 6.02 15.46
C SER A 120 -6.89 4.94 15.72
N VAL A 121 -6.16 4.52 14.68
CA VAL A 121 -5.12 3.49 14.73
C VAL A 121 -3.90 3.99 13.95
N THR A 122 -2.71 3.55 14.35
CA THR A 122 -1.50 3.79 13.58
C THR A 122 -1.46 2.93 12.31
N PRO A 123 -0.62 3.26 11.31
CA PRO A 123 -0.46 2.42 10.12
C PRO A 123 -0.02 0.98 10.46
N GLY A 124 0.89 0.81 11.42
CA GLY A 124 1.34 -0.50 11.88
C GLY A 124 0.20 -1.34 12.49
N GLN A 125 -0.59 -0.73 13.37
CA GLN A 125 -1.79 -1.33 13.95
C GLN A 125 -2.83 -1.67 12.87
N PHE A 126 -2.99 -0.80 11.86
CA PHE A 126 -3.90 -1.06 10.75
C PHE A 126 -3.49 -2.29 9.94
N VAL A 127 -2.18 -2.47 9.68
CA VAL A 127 -1.69 -3.68 9.01
C VAL A 127 -1.95 -4.92 9.86
N ASP A 128 -1.74 -4.87 11.18
CA ASP A 128 -2.05 -5.99 12.08
C ASP A 128 -3.54 -6.35 12.09
N LEU A 129 -4.43 -5.34 12.07
CA LEU A 129 -5.89 -5.56 11.97
C LEU A 129 -6.28 -6.17 10.62
N SER A 130 -5.65 -5.71 9.54
CA SER A 130 -5.83 -6.30 8.21
C SER A 130 -5.42 -7.77 8.20
N ALA A 131 -4.27 -8.07 8.81
CA ALA A 131 -3.77 -9.43 8.97
C ALA A 131 -4.72 -10.32 9.79
N PHE A 132 -5.20 -9.79 10.92
CA PHE A 132 -6.13 -10.49 11.80
C PHE A 132 -7.44 -10.85 11.08
N TRP A 133 -8.10 -9.87 10.44
CA TRP A 133 -9.37 -10.13 9.76
C TRP A 133 -9.22 -10.98 8.50
N HIS A 134 -8.08 -10.90 7.83
CA HIS A 134 -7.76 -11.82 6.73
C HIS A 134 -7.63 -13.26 7.24
N ALA A 135 -6.84 -13.48 8.30
CA ALA A 135 -6.66 -14.81 8.88
C ALA A 135 -7.99 -15.44 9.32
N GLN A 136 -8.86 -14.65 9.97
CA GLN A 136 -10.21 -15.07 10.35
C GLN A 136 -11.08 -15.46 9.15
N SER A 137 -10.98 -14.74 8.02
CA SER A 137 -11.76 -15.06 6.81
C SER A 137 -11.32 -16.34 6.09
N GLN A 138 -10.08 -16.76 6.30
CA GLN A 138 -9.50 -17.94 5.64
C GLN A 138 -9.78 -19.24 6.41
N ASN A 139 -10.53 -19.21 7.54
CA ASN A 139 -10.76 -20.36 8.42
C ASN A 139 -9.48 -21.16 8.71
N ARG A 140 -8.33 -20.48 8.85
CA ARG A 140 -7.05 -21.18 9.06
C ARG A 140 -7.09 -21.92 10.39
N SER A 141 -6.99 -23.25 10.31
CA SER A 141 -6.93 -24.17 11.45
C SER A 141 -5.52 -24.38 12.00
N GLN A 142 -4.52 -23.65 11.50
CA GLN A 142 -3.12 -23.81 11.88
C GLN A 142 -2.60 -22.59 12.63
N GLY A 143 -2.37 -22.77 13.94
CA GLY A 143 -1.69 -21.82 14.81
C GLY A 143 -2.56 -20.66 15.29
N SER A 144 -2.06 -19.94 16.30
CA SER A 144 -2.67 -18.71 16.78
C SER A 144 -2.41 -17.58 15.79
N ALA A 145 -3.47 -16.95 15.28
CA ALA A 145 -3.35 -15.81 14.37
C ALA A 145 -2.59 -14.66 15.06
N ALA A 146 -2.83 -14.47 16.36
CA ALA A 146 -2.12 -13.48 17.17
C ALA A 146 -0.60 -13.70 17.15
N GLN A 147 -0.16 -14.96 17.28
CA GLN A 147 1.27 -15.30 17.27
C GLN A 147 1.92 -14.99 15.92
N LEU A 148 1.29 -15.38 14.81
CA LEU A 148 1.82 -15.14 13.46
C LEU A 148 1.93 -13.63 13.15
N ILE A 149 0.91 -12.86 13.53
CA ILE A 149 0.89 -11.40 13.34
C ILE A 149 2.01 -10.76 14.16
N TYR A 150 2.13 -11.12 15.44
CA TYR A 150 3.18 -10.61 16.29
C TYR A 150 4.59 -10.94 15.75
N GLU A 151 4.81 -12.18 15.29
CA GLU A 151 6.10 -12.60 14.73
C GLU A 151 6.47 -11.83 13.46
N SER A 152 5.48 -11.48 12.62
CA SER A 152 5.73 -10.63 11.45
C SER A 152 6.19 -9.21 11.82
N SER A 153 5.79 -8.72 13.01
CA SER A 153 6.29 -7.47 13.58
C SER A 153 7.67 -7.66 14.23
N SER A 154 7.83 -8.66 15.09
CA SER A 154 8.99 -8.80 15.96
C SER A 154 10.28 -9.17 15.23
N LYS A 155 10.18 -9.73 14.02
CA LYS A 155 11.33 -10.01 13.15
C LYS A 155 12.03 -8.75 12.63
N HIS A 156 11.37 -7.60 12.69
CA HIS A 156 11.90 -6.33 12.20
C HIS A 156 11.99 -5.32 13.33
N SER A 157 13.22 -5.09 13.82
CA SER A 157 13.50 -4.17 14.94
C SER A 157 13.07 -2.72 14.71
N LYS A 158 12.82 -2.34 13.44
CA LYS A 158 12.34 -1.02 13.06
C LYS A 158 10.86 -0.79 13.38
N ILE A 159 10.01 -1.83 13.38
CA ILE A 159 8.56 -1.69 13.54
C ILE A 159 8.24 -1.18 14.95
N LYS A 160 7.64 0.00 15.06
CA LYS A 160 7.41 0.69 16.34
C LYS A 160 5.94 0.70 16.79
N ASP A 161 5.01 0.68 15.84
CA ASP A 161 3.60 0.99 16.11
C ASP A 161 2.67 -0.20 15.82
N ALA A 162 3.10 -1.42 16.12
CA ALA A 162 2.28 -2.64 15.99
C ALA A 162 1.58 -2.99 17.31
N PHE A 163 0.57 -3.87 17.27
CA PHE A 163 -0.03 -4.39 18.50
C PHE A 163 0.92 -5.35 19.22
N SER A 164 0.86 -5.34 20.55
CA SER A 164 1.55 -6.32 21.38
C SER A 164 0.87 -7.69 21.28
N LEU A 165 1.62 -8.77 21.55
CA LEU A 165 1.07 -10.13 21.57
C LEU A 165 -0.13 -10.30 22.52
N PRO A 166 -0.14 -9.73 23.75
CA PRO A 166 -1.32 -9.79 24.61
C PRO A 166 -2.57 -9.17 23.97
N GLN A 167 -2.45 -7.98 23.35
CA GLN A 167 -3.57 -7.34 22.65
C GLN A 167 -4.11 -8.20 21.51
N LEU A 168 -3.20 -8.80 20.71
CA LEU A 168 -3.60 -9.67 19.61
C LEU A 168 -4.30 -10.96 20.11
N LYS A 169 -3.84 -11.54 21.23
CA LYS A 169 -4.51 -12.69 21.86
C LYS A 169 -5.89 -12.32 22.40
N ASP A 170 -6.05 -11.11 22.94
CA ASP A 170 -7.36 -10.62 23.36
C ASP A 170 -8.33 -10.54 22.18
N PHE A 171 -7.86 -10.10 21.00
CA PHE A 171 -8.67 -10.07 19.76
C PHE A 171 -9.13 -11.47 19.34
N GLU A 172 -8.23 -12.44 19.40
CA GLU A 172 -8.50 -13.84 19.05
C GLU A 172 -9.48 -14.51 20.03
N SER A 173 -9.36 -14.20 21.34
CA SER A 173 -10.26 -14.72 22.37
C SER A 173 -11.69 -14.15 22.28
N GLY A 174 -11.86 -12.98 21.69
CA GLY A 174 -13.15 -12.34 21.52
C GLY A 174 -13.07 -11.17 20.55
N SER A 175 -13.53 -11.37 19.32
CA SER A 175 -13.41 -10.41 18.20
C SER A 175 -14.00 -9.00 18.43
N ARG A 176 -14.74 -8.79 19.52
CA ARG A 176 -15.24 -7.47 19.97
C ARG A 176 -14.19 -6.62 20.69
N SER A 177 -13.04 -7.19 21.07
CA SER A 177 -11.94 -6.46 21.71
C SER A 177 -11.02 -5.77 20.69
N ALA A 178 -11.10 -6.15 19.40
CA ALA A 178 -10.38 -5.45 18.34
C ALA A 178 -10.91 -4.02 18.19
N PRO A 179 -10.04 -3.00 18.10
CA PRO A 179 -10.44 -1.60 18.05
C PRO A 179 -11.24 -1.23 16.79
N LEU A 180 -11.05 -1.98 15.69
CA LEU A 180 -11.83 -1.83 14.47
C LEU A 180 -12.45 -3.18 14.08
N ARG A 181 -13.72 -3.16 13.68
CA ARG A 181 -14.38 -4.35 13.12
C ARG A 181 -13.90 -4.56 11.69
N LYS A 182 -14.07 -5.79 11.18
CA LYS A 182 -13.72 -6.15 9.79
C LYS A 182 -14.17 -5.13 8.75
N LYS A 183 -15.45 -4.73 8.78
CA LYS A 183 -15.98 -3.76 7.80
C LYS A 183 -15.33 -2.38 7.89
N ASP A 184 -14.91 -1.98 9.09
CA ASP A 184 -14.30 -0.66 9.34
C ASP A 184 -12.84 -0.69 8.84
N VAL A 185 -12.14 -1.83 8.98
CA VAL A 185 -10.81 -2.09 8.39
C VAL A 185 -10.86 -2.13 6.87
N GLU A 186 -11.86 -2.81 6.31
CA GLU A 186 -12.06 -2.86 4.86
C GLU A 186 -12.33 -1.46 4.28
N GLU A 187 -13.13 -0.65 4.96
CA GLU A 187 -13.44 0.71 4.54
C GLU A 187 -12.23 1.64 4.66
N LEU A 188 -11.46 1.52 5.74
CA LEU A 188 -10.21 2.27 5.91
C LEU A 188 -9.21 1.93 4.80
N SER A 189 -9.14 0.65 4.40
CA SER A 189 -8.26 0.19 3.31
C SER A 189 -8.63 0.83 1.98
N ARG A 190 -9.93 0.89 1.64
CA ARG A 190 -10.40 1.57 0.42
C ARG A 190 -10.17 3.07 0.48
N SER A 191 -10.47 3.67 1.63
CA SER A 191 -10.33 5.11 1.86
C SER A 191 -8.88 5.57 1.72
N GLU A 192 -7.91 4.76 2.15
CA GLU A 192 -6.49 5.07 1.99
C GLU A 192 -6.06 5.12 0.53
N VAL A 193 -6.38 4.10 -0.25
CA VAL A 193 -6.05 4.05 -1.68
C VAL A 193 -6.74 5.19 -2.43
N ARG A 194 -8.01 5.45 -2.10
CA ARG A 194 -8.76 6.59 -2.65
C ARG A 194 -8.09 7.92 -2.33
N ALA A 195 -7.72 8.15 -1.07
CA ALA A 195 -7.05 9.37 -0.63
C ALA A 195 -5.71 9.56 -1.34
N MET A 196 -4.96 8.47 -1.57
CA MET A 196 -3.74 8.51 -2.38
C MET A 196 -4.02 8.96 -3.82
N VAL A 197 -5.01 8.37 -4.50
CA VAL A 197 -5.38 8.75 -5.88
C VAL A 197 -5.84 10.21 -5.95
N GLU A 198 -6.80 10.59 -5.11
CA GLU A 198 -7.41 11.93 -5.12
C GLU A 198 -6.39 13.01 -4.71
N GLY A 199 -5.57 12.75 -3.69
CA GLY A 199 -4.52 13.66 -3.24
C GLY A 199 -3.42 13.86 -4.29
N LEU A 200 -2.95 12.78 -4.93
CA LEU A 200 -1.94 12.86 -5.99
C LEU A 200 -2.48 13.57 -7.23
N ALA A 201 -3.72 13.28 -7.62
CA ALA A 201 -4.38 13.97 -8.72
C ALA A 201 -4.58 15.46 -8.44
N ALA A 202 -4.94 15.84 -7.20
CA ALA A 202 -5.05 17.24 -6.80
C ALA A 202 -3.69 17.96 -6.79
N HIS A 203 -2.61 17.25 -6.40
CA HIS A 203 -1.28 17.82 -6.30
C HIS A 203 -0.55 17.94 -7.66
N HIS A 204 -0.61 16.90 -8.49
CA HIS A 204 0.12 16.81 -9.76
C HIS A 204 -0.73 17.09 -10.99
N GLY A 205 -2.05 17.01 -10.88
CA GLY A 205 -2.97 17.08 -12.02
C GLY A 205 -3.00 15.80 -12.87
N TRP A 206 -3.78 15.85 -13.95
CA TRP A 206 -3.97 14.74 -14.91
C TRP A 206 -3.21 14.92 -16.22
N ALA A 207 -2.34 15.93 -16.31
CA ALA A 207 -1.57 16.17 -17.52
C ALA A 207 -0.58 15.02 -17.77
N ALA A 208 -0.50 14.58 -19.02
CA ALA A 208 0.52 13.63 -19.44
C ALA A 208 1.92 14.26 -19.28
N LEU A 209 2.83 13.49 -18.69
CA LEU A 209 4.23 13.80 -18.55
C LEU A 209 5.01 13.10 -19.66
N GLY A 210 5.99 13.81 -20.22
CA GLY A 210 7.02 13.18 -21.02
C GLY A 210 7.97 12.34 -20.14
N TYR A 211 8.89 11.64 -20.81
CA TYR A 211 9.86 10.77 -20.14
C TYR A 211 10.77 11.55 -19.18
N GLU A 212 11.31 12.70 -19.60
CA GLU A 212 12.20 13.52 -18.77
C GLU A 212 11.47 14.10 -17.55
N GLU A 213 10.23 14.54 -17.74
CA GLU A 213 9.37 15.04 -16.68
C GLU A 213 9.04 13.94 -15.65
N SER A 214 8.78 12.72 -16.12
CA SER A 214 8.54 11.56 -15.26
C SER A 214 9.77 11.20 -14.41
N TRP A 215 10.97 11.29 -14.98
CA TRP A 215 12.20 11.07 -14.23
C TRP A 215 12.47 12.17 -13.19
N LYS A 216 12.29 13.44 -13.57
CA LYS A 216 12.42 14.56 -12.63
C LYS A 216 11.44 14.45 -11.47
N ALA A 217 10.19 14.07 -11.75
CA ALA A 217 9.18 13.79 -10.74
C ALA A 217 9.64 12.74 -9.71
N ILE A 218 10.24 11.64 -10.16
CA ILE A 218 10.80 10.62 -9.27
C ILE A 218 11.96 11.17 -8.42
N GLU A 219 12.85 11.96 -9.03
CA GLU A 219 13.99 12.57 -8.31
C GLU A 219 13.56 13.59 -7.26
N GLU A 220 12.52 14.39 -7.57
CA GLU A 220 11.93 15.35 -6.63
C GLU A 220 11.40 14.65 -5.38
N GLN A 221 10.73 13.50 -5.53
CA GLN A 221 10.25 12.74 -4.39
C GLN A 221 11.40 12.27 -3.48
N LYS A 222 12.58 11.96 -4.04
CA LYS A 222 13.80 11.56 -3.30
C LYS A 222 14.47 12.69 -2.52
N GLY A 223 13.97 13.93 -2.63
CA GLY A 223 14.52 15.08 -1.89
C GLY A 223 16.00 15.37 -2.19
N GLY A 224 16.50 14.95 -3.37
CA GLY A 224 17.89 15.13 -3.79
C GLY A 224 18.91 14.20 -3.12
N GLN A 225 18.49 13.22 -2.29
CA GLN A 225 19.42 12.22 -1.74
C GLN A 225 19.70 11.12 -2.77
N LYS A 226 20.95 11.05 -3.24
CA LYS A 226 21.48 9.88 -3.97
C LYS A 226 21.87 8.80 -2.97
N GLY A 227 20.91 7.94 -2.63
CA GLY A 227 21.15 6.72 -1.88
C GLY A 227 19.95 5.79 -2.03
N SER A 228 20.17 4.58 -2.53
CA SER A 228 19.18 3.52 -2.45
C SER A 228 19.10 3.04 -1.01
N ILE A 229 17.94 3.15 -0.36
CA ILE A 229 17.67 2.27 0.78
C ILE A 229 17.39 0.90 0.16
N GLU A 230 18.44 0.07 0.04
CA GLU A 230 18.30 -1.33 -0.32
C GLU A 230 17.60 -2.06 0.82
N HIS A 231 16.27 -2.16 0.75
CA HIS A 231 15.61 -3.29 1.35
C HIS A 231 15.91 -4.50 0.48
N ASN A 232 16.51 -5.55 1.05
CA ASN A 232 16.77 -6.80 0.35
C ASN A 232 15.43 -7.49 0.04
N ALA A 233 14.72 -6.96 -0.97
CA ALA A 233 13.45 -7.48 -1.45
C ALA A 233 13.61 -8.92 -1.96
N GLU A 234 14.78 -9.31 -2.47
CA GLU A 234 15.05 -10.69 -2.92
C GLU A 234 15.00 -11.70 -1.77
N SER A 235 15.36 -11.32 -0.54
CA SER A 235 15.19 -12.19 0.63
C SER A 235 13.74 -12.29 1.14
N MET A 236 12.84 -11.47 0.63
CA MET A 236 11.48 -11.30 1.15
C MET A 236 10.37 -11.55 0.11
N ILE A 237 10.70 -11.62 -1.18
CA ILE A 237 9.76 -11.84 -2.31
C ILE A 237 9.26 -13.28 -2.43
N LEU A 238 9.83 -14.24 -1.72
CA LEU A 238 9.29 -15.59 -1.68
C LEU A 238 9.30 -16.10 -0.24
N GLY A 239 8.12 -16.12 0.38
CA GLY A 239 7.77 -17.17 1.33
C GLY A 239 7.89 -18.52 0.62
N GLN A 240 9.13 -18.99 0.44
CA GLN A 240 9.40 -20.35 0.02
C GLN A 240 8.71 -21.25 1.05
N SER A 241 7.58 -21.81 0.63
CA SER A 241 7.14 -23.12 1.06
C SER A 241 8.35 -24.06 0.89
N ARG A 242 9.19 -24.18 1.93
CA ARG A 242 9.97 -25.39 2.15
C ARG A 242 8.95 -26.48 2.47
N ARG A 243 8.46 -27.12 1.42
CA ARG A 243 8.07 -28.52 1.49
C ARG A 243 9.38 -29.28 1.47
N ASP A 244 9.70 -29.87 2.62
CA ASP A 244 10.81 -30.79 2.78
C ASP A 244 10.67 -31.97 1.81
N PHE A 245 11.77 -32.30 1.15
CA PHE A 245 12.21 -33.67 0.92
C PHE A 245 13.59 -33.81 1.56
#